data_AF-A0A6I5C6U4-F1
#
_entry.id   AF-A0A6I5C6U4-F1
#
_cell.length_a   1.000
_cell.length_b   1.000
_cell.length_c   1.000
_cell.angle_alpha   90.00
_cell.angle_beta   90.00
_cell.angle_gamma   90.00
#
_symmetry.space_group_name_H-M   'P 1'
#
loop_
_entity.id
_entity.type
_entity.pdbx_description
1 polymer ?
#
loop_
_entity_poly.entity_id
_entity_poly.type
_entity_poly.pdbx_seq_one_letter_code
_entity_poly.pdbx_strand_id
1 'polypeptide(L)'
;MQRTEVVVTGLGAVTPLGGDVTSTWNALLAGESGIRGDALGGHGDTGLPAVVAGTMAVDPAGLLPPVRARRLDRSQQAALVAAA
;
A
#
# COMPACT_ATOMS: atom_id res chain seq x y z
N MET A 1 -24.85 -22.46 -22.25
CA MET A 1 -24.44 -22.31 -20.84
C MET A 1 -24.96 -20.97 -20.34
N GLN A 2 -25.69 -20.93 -19.23
CA GLN A 2 -26.04 -19.67 -18.58
C GLN A 2 -24.78 -19.10 -17.91
N ARG A 3 -24.47 -17.83 -18.14
CA ARG A 3 -23.33 -17.14 -17.52
C ARG A 3 -23.82 -16.41 -16.28
N THR A 4 -23.28 -16.75 -15.11
CA THR A 4 -23.59 -16.06 -13.86
C THR A 4 -23.08 -14.62 -13.92
N GLU A 5 -23.93 -13.66 -13.57
CA GLU A 5 -23.52 -12.26 -13.39
C GLU A 5 -22.82 -12.11 -12.04
N VAL A 6 -21.61 -11.54 -12.07
CA VAL A 6 -20.77 -11.30 -10.89
C VAL A 6 -20.46 -9.81 -10.85
N VAL A 7 -20.63 -9.19 -9.69
CA VAL A 7 -20.39 -7.76 -9.46
C VAL A 7 -19.38 -7.54 -8.35
N VAL A 8 -18.75 -6.37 -8.35
CA VAL A 8 -17.83 -5.94 -7.27
C VAL A 8 -18.65 -5.22 -6.19
N THR A 9 -18.59 -5.72 -4.96
CA THR A 9 -19.35 -5.16 -3.81
C THR A 9 -18.46 -4.54 -2.74
N GLY A 10 -17.14 -4.68 -2.86
CA GLY A 10 -16.19 -4.17 -1.89
C GLY A 10 -14.85 -3.86 -2.54
N LEU A 11 -14.18 -2.84 -2.01
CA LEU A 11 -12.85 -2.41 -2.40
C LEU A 11 -12.04 -2.17 -1.14
N GLY A 12 -10.75 -2.45 -1.22
CA GLY A 12 -9.80 -2.12 -0.17
C GLY A 12 -8.41 -1.95 -0.77
N ALA A 13 -7.63 -1.03 -0.23
CA ALA A 13 -6.38 -0.60 -0.84
C ALA A 13 -5.40 -0.10 0.23
N VAL A 14 -4.15 -0.51 0.11
CA VAL A 14 -3.00 0.09 0.79
C VAL A 14 -1.98 0.42 -0.29
N THR A 15 -1.74 1.71 -0.51
CA THR A 15 -0.96 2.20 -1.66
C THR A 15 0.02 3.29 -1.25
N PRO A 16 0.92 3.71 -2.13
CA PRO A 16 1.76 4.90 -1.90
C PRO A 16 1.00 6.23 -1.86
N LEU A 17 -0.24 6.24 -2.35
CA LEU A 17 -1.13 7.40 -2.40
C LEU A 17 -2.07 7.47 -1.19
N GLY A 18 -2.34 6.35 -0.51
CA GLY A 18 -3.27 6.32 0.61
C GLY A 18 -3.31 4.98 1.33
N GLY A 19 -3.75 5.01 2.60
CA GLY A 19 -3.90 3.81 3.44
C GLY A 19 -5.25 3.10 3.30
N ASP A 20 -6.16 3.68 2.52
CA ASP A 20 -7.49 3.14 2.22
C ASP A 20 -7.92 3.55 0.79
N VAL A 21 -9.10 3.09 0.37
CA VAL A 21 -9.66 3.39 -0.97
C VAL A 21 -9.90 4.87 -1.16
N THR A 22 -10.48 5.55 -0.17
CA THR A 22 -10.90 6.95 -0.25
C THR A 22 -9.69 7.87 -0.43
N SER A 23 -8.68 7.72 0.44
CA SER A 23 -7.43 8.48 0.40
C SER A 23 -6.66 8.21 -0.89
N THR A 24 -6.54 6.94 -1.29
CA THR A 24 -5.90 6.55 -2.56
C THR A 24 -6.57 7.22 -3.76
N TRP A 25 -7.91 7.17 -3.82
CA TRP A 25 -8.68 7.70 -4.94
C TRP A 25 -8.61 9.22 -5.02
N ASN A 26 -8.74 9.91 -3.89
CA ASN A 26 -8.67 11.37 -3.84
C ASN A 26 -7.30 11.89 -4.29
N ALA A 27 -6.21 11.29 -3.79
CA ALA A 27 -4.85 11.67 -4.17
C ALA A 27 -4.59 11.39 -5.66
N LEU A 28 -5.11 10.27 -6.19
CA LEU A 28 -5.03 9.95 -7.62
C LEU A 28 -5.71 11.02 -8.47
N LEU A 29 -6.93 11.43 -8.11
CA LEU A 29 -7.68 12.47 -8.83
C LEU A 29 -7.03 13.85 -8.71
N ALA A 30 -6.35 14.12 -7.60
CA ALA A 30 -5.58 15.35 -7.39
C ALA A 30 -4.25 15.39 -8.16
N GLY A 31 -3.84 14.29 -8.81
CA GLY A 31 -2.58 14.21 -9.55
C GLY A 31 -1.35 14.13 -8.63
N GLU A 32 -1.53 13.67 -7.39
CA GLU A 32 -0.42 13.51 -6.45
C GLU A 32 0.51 12.35 -6.85
N SER A 33 1.81 12.51 -6.58
CA SER A 33 2.79 11.44 -6.79
C SER A 33 3.00 10.64 -5.51
N GLY A 34 2.86 9.32 -5.61
CA GLY A 34 3.23 8.40 -4.53
C GLY A 34 4.73 8.08 -4.48
N ILE A 35 5.52 8.53 -5.46
CA ILE A 35 6.96 8.26 -5.56
C ILE A 35 7.75 9.34 -4.82
N ARG A 36 8.66 8.92 -3.95
CA ARG A 36 9.50 9.79 -3.12
C ARG A 36 10.97 9.38 -3.24
N GLY A 37 11.87 10.38 -3.29
CA GLY A 37 13.33 10.17 -3.45
C GLY A 37 14.09 9.91 -2.15
N ASP A 38 13.47 10.16 -1.01
CA ASP A 38 14.05 10.02 0.34
C ASP A 38 13.44 8.87 1.15
N ALA A 39 12.44 8.17 0.58
CA ALA A 39 11.57 7.28 1.34
C ALA A 39 12.17 5.90 1.71
N LEU A 40 13.37 5.58 1.21
CA LEU A 40 14.12 4.38 1.61
C LEU A 40 15.15 4.75 2.68
N GLY A 41 14.67 5.07 3.89
CA GLY A 41 15.54 5.25 5.06
C GLY A 41 16.51 4.06 5.22
N GLY A 42 17.80 4.34 5.42
CA GLY A 42 18.84 3.32 5.53
C GLY A 42 19.45 2.83 4.22
N HIS A 43 19.03 3.34 3.06
CA HIS A 43 19.57 2.98 1.73
C HIS A 43 20.46 4.09 1.14
N GLY A 44 21.10 4.89 2.00
CA GLY A 44 21.94 6.02 1.59
C GLY A 44 23.22 5.63 0.84
N ASP A 45 23.64 4.37 0.93
CA ASP A 45 24.86 3.85 0.28
C ASP A 45 24.53 2.66 -0.63
N THR A 46 23.70 2.90 -1.64
CA THR A 46 23.37 1.88 -2.66
C THR A 46 24.33 1.89 -3.85
N GLY A 47 25.23 2.89 -3.95
CA GLY A 47 26.03 3.13 -5.16
C GLY A 47 25.20 3.49 -6.40
N LEU A 48 23.89 3.72 -6.25
CA LEU A 48 22.99 4.05 -7.35
C LEU A 48 22.95 5.56 -7.60
N PRO A 49 22.79 6.02 -8.87
CA PRO A 49 22.74 7.44 -9.20
C PRO A 49 21.54 8.19 -8.57
N ALA A 50 20.44 7.48 -8.33
CA ALA A 50 19.25 7.99 -7.67
C ALA A 50 18.50 6.83 -7.02
N VAL A 51 17.87 7.10 -5.87
CA VAL A 51 16.99 6.17 -5.16
C VAL A 51 15.62 6.82 -5.09
N VAL A 52 14.61 6.17 -5.66
CA VAL A 52 13.21 6.60 -5.57
C VAL A 52 12.34 5.39 -5.29
N ALA A 53 11.28 5.56 -4.50
CA ALA A 53 10.37 4.48 -4.19
C ALA A 53 8.94 4.99 -3.96
N GLY A 54 7.97 4.15 -4.33
CA GLY A 54 6.58 4.27 -3.90
C GLY A 54 6.36 3.44 -2.64
N THR A 55 6.77 3.96 -1.48
CA THR A 55 6.49 3.29 -0.20
C THR A 55 5.01 3.44 0.14
N MET A 56 4.42 2.42 0.78
CA MET A 56 3.04 2.50 1.27
C MET A 56 2.88 3.75 2.15
N ALA A 57 1.79 4.49 1.95
CA ALA A 57 1.50 5.74 2.66
C ALA A 57 1.36 5.54 4.18
N VAL A 58 1.00 4.32 4.59
CA VAL A 58 0.89 3.90 5.99
C VAL A 58 1.67 2.61 6.20
N ASP A 59 2.20 2.41 7.41
CA ASP A 59 2.83 1.13 7.78
C ASP A 59 1.76 0.09 8.14
N PRO A 60 1.54 -0.97 7.35
CA PRO A 60 0.45 -1.92 7.59
C PRO A 60 0.61 -2.70 8.90
N ALA A 61 1.84 -2.83 9.42
CA ALA A 61 2.09 -3.44 10.72
C ALA A 61 1.38 -2.70 11.86
N GLY A 62 1.29 -1.36 11.79
CA GLY A 62 0.62 -0.53 12.80
C GLY A 62 -0.90 -0.68 12.83
N LEU A 63 -1.48 -1.29 11.80
CA LEU A 63 -2.93 -1.51 11.65
C LEU A 63 -3.35 -2.95 12.00
N LEU A 64 -2.39 -3.79 12.41
CA LEU A 64 -2.62 -5.19 12.76
C LEU A 64 -2.29 -5.45 14.24
N PRO A 65 -2.94 -6.44 14.87
CA PRO A 65 -2.52 -6.91 16.19
C PRO A 65 -1.04 -7.31 16.17
N PRO A 66 -0.23 -6.97 17.21
CA PRO A 66 1.23 -7.14 17.16
C PRO A 66 1.71 -8.56 16.86
N VAL A 67 1.02 -9.57 17.41
CA VAL A 67 1.33 -10.98 17.16
C VAL A 67 1.14 -11.35 15.69
N ARG A 68 0.11 -10.77 15.05
CA ARG A 68 -0.20 -11.04 13.64
C ARG A 68 0.81 -10.33 12.74
N ALA A 69 1.09 -9.05 12.99
CA ALA A 69 2.08 -8.29 12.23
C ALA A 69 3.45 -9.00 12.21
N ARG A 70 3.93 -9.48 13.36
CA ARG A 70 5.23 -10.18 13.47
C ARG A 70 5.35 -11.49 12.70
N ARG A 71 4.22 -12.12 12.34
CA ARG A 71 4.21 -13.43 11.65
C ARG A 71 4.05 -13.32 10.14
N LEU A 72 3.86 -12.11 9.62
CA LEU A 72 3.54 -11.85 8.23
C LEU A 72 4.63 -10.99 7.61
N ASP A 73 4.97 -11.27 6.36
CA ASP A 73 5.78 -10.33 5.59
C ASP A 73 4.99 -9.05 5.29
N ARG A 74 5.70 -7.97 4.91
CA ARG A 74 5.09 -6.65 4.72
C ARG A 74 3.97 -6.64 3.66
N SER A 75 4.07 -7.48 2.62
CA SER A 75 3.05 -7.58 1.58
C SER A 75 1.79 -8.29 2.10
N GLN A 76 1.96 -9.35 2.90
CA GLN A 76 0.85 -10.03 3.56
C GLN A 76 0.14 -9.12 4.58
N GLN A 77 0.89 -8.31 5.33
CA GLN A 77 0.31 -7.33 6.24
C GLN A 77 -0.59 -6.34 5.46
N ALA A 78 -0.08 -5.78 4.37
CA ALA A 78 -0.85 -4.88 3.51
C ALA A 78 -2.09 -5.55 2.90
N ALA A 79 -1.96 -6.81 2.45
CA ALA A 79 -3.08 -7.56 1.91
C ALA A 79 -4.19 -7.78 2.95
N LEU A 80 -3.85 -8.09 4.20
CA LEU A 80 -4.83 -8.25 5.27
C LEU A 80 -5.49 -6.93 5.67
N VAL A 81 -4.73 -5.83 5.70
CA VAL A 81 -5.29 -4.50 5.96
C VAL A 81 -6.25 -4.10 4.84
N ALA A 82 -5.87 -4.34 3.58
CA ALA A 82 -6.72 -4.05 2.43
C ALA A 82 -7.96 -4.96 2.35
N ALA A 83 -7.94 -6.14 2.97
CA ALA A 83 -9.09 -7.05 2.98
C ALA A 83 -10.06 -6.82 4.14
N ALA A 84 -9.69 -5.99 5.12
CA ALA A 84 -10.47 -5.71 6.33
C ALA A 84 -11.62 -4.73 6.05
#